data_AF-A0A4U1WP10-F1
#
_entry.id   AF-A0A4U1WP10-F1
#
_cell.length_a   1.000
_cell.length_b   1.000
_cell.length_c   1.000
_cell.angle_alpha   90.00
_cell.angle_beta   90.00
_cell.angle_gamma   90.00
#
_symmetry.space_group_name_H-M   'P 1'
#
loop_
_entity.id
_entity.type
_entity.pdbx_description
1 polymer ?
#
loop_
_entity_poly.entity_id
_entity_poly.type
_entity_poly.pdbx_seq_one_letter_code
_entity_poly.pdbx_strand_id
1 'polypeptide(L)'
;MLRTTVILFVSVMLNGCQISPIKSNGLADYRATVISSQLPQELGSITLVNAQSEGNSVTLVFIKKKTLNMDRLVEKVAVSFCDN
;
A
#
# COMPACT_ATOMS: atom_id res chain seq x y z
N MET A 1 -49.18 -25.19 -32.39
CA MET A 1 -48.14 -24.17 -32.69
C MET A 1 -47.57 -23.66 -31.37
N LEU A 2 -46.44 -24.19 -30.94
CA LEU A 2 -45.80 -23.80 -29.69
C LEU A 2 -44.87 -22.60 -29.98
N ARG A 3 -45.22 -21.41 -29.47
CA ARG A 3 -44.38 -20.21 -29.62
C ARG A 3 -43.23 -20.29 -28.62
N THR A 4 -42.04 -20.61 -29.11
CA THR A 4 -40.81 -20.62 -28.32
C THR A 4 -40.30 -19.19 -28.16
N THR A 5 -40.49 -18.60 -26.98
CA THR A 5 -39.97 -17.25 -26.66
C THR A 5 -38.49 -17.38 -26.32
N VAL A 6 -37.60 -16.89 -27.18
CA VAL A 6 -36.15 -16.86 -26.94
C VAL A 6 -35.83 -15.64 -26.07
N ILE A 7 -35.51 -15.88 -24.80
CA ILE A 7 -35.06 -14.84 -23.87
C ILE A 7 -33.53 -14.76 -23.96
N LEU A 8 -33.03 -13.75 -24.66
CA LEU A 8 -31.60 -13.43 -24.73
C LEU A 8 -31.17 -12.67 -23.47
N PHE A 9 -30.59 -13.38 -22.50
CA PHE A 9 -29.89 -12.77 -21.38
C PHE A 9 -28.53 -12.25 -21.86
N VAL A 10 -28.43 -10.95 -22.10
CA VAL A 10 -27.16 -10.26 -22.33
C VAL A 10 -26.53 -9.98 -20.96
N SER A 11 -25.69 -10.89 -20.50
CA SER A 11 -24.81 -10.65 -19.35
C SER A 11 -23.73 -9.66 -19.78
N VAL A 12 -23.94 -8.37 -19.46
CA VAL A 12 -22.90 -7.36 -19.54
C VAL A 12 -21.83 -7.73 -18.52
N MET A 13 -20.79 -8.43 -18.98
CA MET A 13 -19.55 -8.60 -18.24
C MET A 13 -18.94 -7.21 -18.09
N LEU A 14 -19.29 -6.50 -17.01
CA LEU A 14 -18.48 -5.41 -16.50
C LEU A 14 -17.14 -6.01 -16.10
N ASN A 15 -16.24 -6.16 -17.07
CA ASN A 15 -14.81 -6.24 -16.83
C ASN A 15 -14.41 -4.90 -16.21
N GLY A 16 -14.71 -4.72 -14.93
CA GLY A 16 -14.11 -3.69 -14.13
C GLY A 16 -12.60 -3.83 -14.33
N CYS A 17 -11.92 -2.71 -14.64
CA CYS A 17 -10.48 -2.68 -14.73
C CYS A 17 -9.88 -3.37 -13.50
N GLN A 18 -9.50 -4.63 -13.63
CA GLN A 18 -8.62 -5.29 -12.69
C GLN A 18 -7.33 -4.46 -12.76
N ILE A 19 -7.11 -3.62 -11.75
CA ILE A 19 -5.85 -2.91 -11.57
C ILE A 19 -4.80 -4.01 -11.53
N SER A 20 -4.06 -4.17 -12.62
CA SER A 20 -3.05 -5.21 -12.70
C SER A 20 -2.04 -4.99 -11.58
N PRO A 21 -1.78 -6.00 -10.73
CA PRO A 21 -0.89 -5.86 -9.58
C PRO A 21 0.52 -5.37 -9.97
N ILE A 22 0.91 -5.57 -11.24
CA ILE A 22 2.17 -5.10 -11.83
C ILE A 22 2.35 -3.58 -11.65
N LYS A 23 1.29 -2.77 -11.82
CA LYS A 23 1.37 -1.31 -11.63
C LYS A 23 1.54 -0.93 -10.17
N SER A 24 0.91 -1.67 -9.27
CA SER A 24 1.01 -1.43 -7.83
C SER A 24 2.40 -1.77 -7.30
N ASN A 25 3.03 -2.81 -7.84
CA ASN A 25 4.38 -3.21 -7.46
C ASN A 25 5.42 -2.17 -7.89
N GLY A 26 5.33 -1.69 -9.14
CA GLY A 26 6.23 -0.63 -9.62
C GLY A 26 6.11 0.67 -8.82
N LEU A 27 4.92 0.99 -8.31
CA LEU A 27 4.72 2.14 -7.41
C LEU A 27 5.38 1.91 -6.05
N ALA A 28 5.24 0.72 -5.48
CA ALA A 28 5.90 0.37 -4.21
C ALA A 28 7.42 0.42 -4.34
N ASP A 29 7.99 -0.12 -5.43
CA ASP A 29 9.43 -0.09 -5.73
C ASP A 29 9.95 1.35 -5.85
N TYR A 30 9.23 2.20 -6.58
CA TYR A 30 9.57 3.60 -6.71
C TYR A 30 9.56 4.31 -5.35
N ARG A 31 8.51 4.12 -4.54
CA ARG A 31 8.40 4.73 -3.21
C ARG A 31 9.51 4.24 -2.28
N ALA A 32 9.78 2.94 -2.25
CA ALA A 32 10.87 2.37 -1.45
C ALA A 32 12.23 2.97 -1.85
N THR A 33 12.49 3.14 -3.15
CA THR A 33 13.73 3.74 -3.66
C THR A 33 13.87 5.20 -3.23
N VAL A 34 12.81 6.00 -3.38
CA VAL A 34 12.82 7.42 -2.97
C VAL A 34 13.05 7.54 -1.47
N ILE A 35 12.37 6.74 -0.65
CA ILE A 35 12.55 6.76 0.80
C ILE A 35 13.98 6.32 1.16
N SER A 36 14.47 5.24 0.56
CA SER A 36 15.81 4.70 0.80
C SER A 36 16.94 5.69 0.48
N SER A 37 16.73 6.58 -0.49
CA SER A 37 17.71 7.63 -0.82
C SER A 37 17.93 8.66 0.28
N GLN A 38 17.04 8.72 1.28
CA GLN A 38 17.07 9.69 2.38
C GLN A 38 17.54 9.07 3.71
N LEU A 39 17.98 7.81 3.69
CA LEU A 39 18.36 7.09 4.90
C LEU A 39 19.82 7.35 5.32
N PRO A 40 20.11 7.30 6.64
CA PRO A 40 19.16 7.17 7.75
C PRO A 40 18.42 8.49 8.00
N GLN A 41 17.11 8.40 8.29
CA GLN A 41 16.27 9.58 8.52
C GLN A 41 15.79 9.64 9.97
N GLU A 42 16.06 10.74 10.66
CA GLU A 42 15.58 10.95 12.02
C GLU A 42 14.14 11.48 12.05
N LEU A 43 13.26 10.82 12.79
CA LEU A 43 11.85 11.16 12.93
C LEU A 43 11.50 11.23 14.43
N GLY A 44 12.00 12.29 15.07
CA GLY A 44 11.84 12.50 16.51
C GLY A 44 12.58 11.44 17.34
N SER A 45 11.84 10.52 17.96
CA SER A 45 12.41 9.50 18.86
C SER A 45 12.76 8.16 18.18
N ILE A 46 12.49 8.06 16.87
CA ILE A 46 12.85 6.91 16.04
C ILE A 46 13.70 7.38 14.86
N THR A 47 14.50 6.46 14.33
CA THR A 47 15.30 6.67 13.12
C THR A 47 14.90 5.60 12.11
N LEU A 48 14.46 6.02 10.93
CA LEU A 48 14.24 5.11 9.81
C LEU A 48 15.61 4.73 9.24
N VAL A 49 15.85 3.42 9.12
CA VAL A 49 17.16 2.88 8.70
C VAL A 49 17.07 1.96 7.49
N ASN A 50 15.88 1.49 7.13
CA ASN A 50 15.67 0.70 5.92
C ASN A 50 14.26 0.94 5.35
N ALA A 51 14.14 0.91 4.03
CA ALA A 51 12.88 0.90 3.31
C ALA A 51 12.98 -0.06 2.13
N GLN A 52 12.07 -1.04 2.08
CA GLN A 52 12.08 -2.08 1.04
C GLN A 52 10.67 -2.33 0.55
N SER A 53 10.51 -2.58 -0.75
CA SER A 53 9.25 -2.99 -1.33
C SER A 53 9.12 -4.52 -1.36
N GLU A 54 7.91 -5.01 -1.10
CA GLU A 54 7.54 -6.41 -1.29
C GLU A 54 6.15 -6.46 -1.93
N GLY A 55 6.09 -6.84 -3.21
CA GLY A 55 4.86 -6.76 -4.00
C GLY A 55 4.32 -5.33 -4.03
N ASN A 56 3.11 -5.11 -3.54
CA ASN A 56 2.45 -3.80 -3.48
C ASN A 56 2.64 -3.08 -2.13
N SER A 57 3.49 -3.61 -1.26
CA SER A 57 3.73 -3.07 0.08
C SER A 57 5.13 -2.44 0.20
N VAL A 58 5.27 -1.49 1.11
CA VAL A 58 6.56 -0.91 1.49
C VAL A 58 6.78 -1.16 2.98
N THR A 59 7.83 -1.91 3.28
CA THR A 59 8.28 -2.23 4.64
C THR A 59 9.32 -1.23 5.09
N LEU A 60 9.07 -0.59 6.23
CA LEU A 60 9.93 0.41 6.84
C LEU A 60 10.51 -0.13 8.16
N VAL A 61 11.83 -0.04 8.34
CA VAL A 61 12.50 -0.49 9.57
C VAL A 61 13.01 0.70 10.35
N PHE A 62 12.60 0.77 11.62
CA PHE A 62 12.94 1.87 12.52
C PHE A 62 13.75 1.38 13.72
N ILE A 63 14.74 2.17 14.13
CA ILE A 63 15.46 2.02 15.40
C ILE A 63 14.92 3.06 16.38
N LYS A 64 14.59 2.63 17.60
CA LYS A 64 14.18 3.55 18.69
C LYS A 64 15.39 3.99 19.51
N LYS A 65 15.48 5.30 19.82
CA LYS A 65 16.57 5.85 20.65
C LYS A 65 16.37 5.60 22.15
N LYS A 66 15.13 5.37 22.60
CA LYS A 66 14.73 5.17 24.01
C LYS A 66 13.53 4.21 24.11
N THR A 67 13.12 3.90 25.34
CA THR A 67 11.84 3.24 25.61
C THR A 67 10.70 4.13 25.11
N LEU A 68 9.94 3.64 24.15
CA LEU A 68 8.77 4.30 23.59
C LEU A 68 7.53 3.46 23.85
N ASN A 69 6.40 4.13 24.07
CA ASN A 69 5.10 3.48 24.03
C ASN A 69 4.78 3.18 22.56
N MET A 70 4.86 1.90 22.18
CA MET A 70 4.69 1.47 20.80
C MET A 70 3.26 1.66 20.30
N ASP A 71 2.25 1.49 21.17
CA ASP A 71 0.84 1.63 20.79
C ASP A 71 0.53 3.07 20.34
N ARG A 72 0.97 4.06 21.14
CA ARG A 72 0.84 5.47 20.78
C ARG A 72 1.65 5.85 19.54
N LEU A 73 2.77 5.19 19.30
CA LEU A 73 3.59 5.45 18.12
C LEU A 73 2.88 4.95 16.85
N VAL A 74 2.36 3.72 16.89
CA VAL A 74 1.62 3.14 15.77
C VAL A 74 0.37 3.96 15.45
N GLU A 75 -0.37 4.40 16.46
CA GLU A 75 -1.54 5.27 16.29
C GLU A 75 -1.17 6.57 15.56
N LYS A 76 -0.13 7.27 16.03
CA LYS A 76 0.34 8.51 15.40
C LYS A 76 0.84 8.32 13.98
N VAL A 77 1.57 7.23 13.72
CA VAL A 77 2.07 6.91 12.38
C VAL A 77 0.90 6.62 11.44
N ALA A 78 -0.07 5.81 11.87
CA ALA A 78 -1.26 5.53 11.08
C ALA A 78 -2.02 6.81 10.70
N VAL A 79 -2.29 7.68 11.68
CA VAL A 79 -2.92 8.99 11.43
C VAL A 79 -2.09 9.81 10.44
N SER A 80 -0.77 9.92 10.65
CA SER A 80 0.10 10.70 9.76
C SER A 80 0.17 10.17 8.32
N PHE A 81 0.02 8.87 8.11
CA PHE A 81 0.02 8.28 6.76
C PHE A 81 -1.37 8.28 6.11
N CYS A 82 -2.45 8.29 6.90
CA CYS A 82 -3.82 8.29 6.40
C CYS A 82 -4.39 9.69 6.15
N ASP A 83 -3.89 10.71 6.86
CA ASP A 83 -4.32 12.11 6.68
C ASP A 83 -3.60 12.82 5.52
N ASN A 84 -2.53 12.23 4.97
CA ASN A 84 -1.81 12.70 3.78
C ASN A 84 -2.29 11.97 2.51
#